data_AF-A0A8S3G7D4-F1
#
_entry.id   AF-A0A8S3G7D4-F1
#
_cell.length_a   1.000
_cell.length_b   1.000
_cell.length_c   1.000
_cell.angle_alpha   90.00
_cell.angle_beta   90.00
_cell.angle_gamma   90.00
#
_symmetry.space_group_name_H-M   'P 1'
#
loop_
_entity.id
_entity.type
_entity.pdbx_description
1 polymer ?
#
loop_
_entity_poly.entity_id
_entity_poly.type
_entity_poly.pdbx_seq_one_letter_code
_entity_poly.pdbx_strand_id
1 'polypeptide(L)'
;IFSFLDYQSLCRCAQVSKYWNTLALDGSNWQSINLKNFQRDINGTVLENLSIRCGKFLKRLNIENCKCITDHNMGIVTSHCQNLERLIVKHCDKLTNT
;
A
#
# COMPACT_ATOMS: atom_id res chain seq x y z
N ILE A 1 4.82 -12.76 14.13
CA ILE A 1 5.43 -11.47 14.54
C ILE A 1 5.25 -10.42 13.45
N PHE A 2 5.81 -10.62 12.25
CA PHE A 2 5.71 -9.66 11.13
C PHE A 2 4.27 -9.31 10.74
N SER A 3 3.34 -10.27 10.84
CA SER A 3 1.90 -10.07 10.59
C SER A 3 1.21 -9.03 11.50
N PHE A 4 1.85 -8.62 12.59
CA PHE A 4 1.33 -7.59 13.52
C PHE A 4 1.93 -6.20 13.27
N LEU A 5 2.88 -6.10 12.34
CA LEU A 5 3.55 -4.85 12.01
C LEU A 5 2.76 -4.07 10.96
N ASP A 6 2.81 -2.74 11.05
CA ASP A 6 2.34 -1.89 9.97
C ASP A 6 3.31 -1.91 8.77
N TYR A 7 2.86 -1.35 7.66
CA TYR A 7 3.63 -1.37 6.41
C TYR A 7 5.00 -0.67 6.57
N GLN A 8 5.10 0.40 7.37
CA GLN A 8 6.35 1.12 7.60
C GLN A 8 7.34 0.27 8.39
N SER A 9 6.85 -0.37 9.46
CA SER A 9 7.64 -1.26 10.29
C SER A 9 8.12 -2.46 9.48
N LEU A 10 7.28 -3.05 8.62
CA LEU A 10 7.69 -4.08 7.67
C LEU A 10 8.80 -3.58 6.73
N CYS A 11 8.66 -2.38 6.16
CA CYS A 11 9.71 -1.80 5.31
C CYS A 11 11.03 -1.56 6.06
N ARG A 12 10.97 -1.18 7.35
CA ARG A 12 12.17 -1.03 8.20
C ARG A 12 12.79 -2.38 8.53
N CYS A 13 11.97 -3.37 8.91
CA CYS A 13 12.43 -4.74 9.14
C CYS A 13 13.10 -5.33 7.90
N ALA A 14 12.60 -5.02 6.70
CA ALA A 14 13.18 -5.48 5.44
C ALA A 14 14.61 -4.97 5.19
N GLN A 15 15.04 -3.91 5.89
CA GLN A 15 16.38 -3.33 5.77
C GLN A 15 17.37 -3.88 6.81
N VAL A 16 16.92 -4.68 7.78
CA VAL A 16 17.76 -5.16 8.89
C VAL A 16 18.76 -6.25 8.44
N SER A 17 18.31 -7.21 7.63
CA SER A 17 19.16 -8.29 7.11
C SER A 17 18.52 -8.97 5.90
N LYS A 18 19.29 -9.78 5.16
CA LYS A 18 18.75 -10.59 4.05
C LYS A 18 17.62 -11.52 4.51
N TYR A 19 17.76 -12.12 5.69
CA TYR A 19 16.72 -13.01 6.23
C TYR A 19 15.45 -12.25 6.62
N TRP A 20 15.61 -11.10 7.28
CA TRP A 20 14.47 -10.25 7.64
C TRP A 20 13.80 -9.63 6.42
N ASN A 21 14.56 -9.36 5.36
CA ASN A 21 14.02 -8.95 4.06
C ASN A 21 13.04 -9.98 3.50
N THR A 22 13.46 -11.25 3.45
CA THR A 22 12.59 -12.35 3.00
C THR A 22 11.33 -12.47 3.85
N LEU A 23 11.47 -12.42 5.19
CA LEU A 23 10.31 -12.52 6.09
C LEU A 23 9.37 -11.32 5.99
N ALA A 24 9.91 -10.10 5.92
CA ALA A 24 9.11 -8.88 5.83
C ALA A 24 8.36 -8.79 4.50
N LEU A 25 8.92 -9.34 3.41
CA LEU A 25 8.30 -9.34 2.08
C LEU A 25 7.43 -10.58 1.81
N ASP A 26 7.26 -11.47 2.79
CA ASP A 26 6.30 -12.55 2.67
C ASP A 26 4.89 -11.99 2.43
N GLY A 27 4.24 -12.47 1.36
CA GLY A 27 2.97 -11.94 0.89
C GLY A 27 1.83 -12.01 1.90
N SER A 28 1.88 -12.95 2.87
CA SER A 28 0.88 -13.04 3.93
C SER A 28 0.86 -11.81 4.84
N ASN A 29 1.97 -11.07 4.94
CA ASN A 29 2.06 -9.84 5.73
C ASN A 29 1.44 -8.62 5.04
N TRP A 30 1.14 -8.69 3.74
CA TRP A 30 0.70 -7.54 2.92
C TRP A 30 -0.76 -7.63 2.46
N GLN A 31 -1.58 -8.45 3.12
CA GLN A 31 -2.98 -8.67 2.74
C GLN A 31 -3.86 -7.42 2.92
N SER A 32 -3.53 -6.57 3.89
CA SER A 32 -4.33 -5.40 4.27
C SER A 32 -3.44 -4.22 4.62
N ILE A 33 -3.51 -3.15 3.83
CA ILE A 33 -2.76 -1.92 4.05
C ILE A 33 -3.74 -0.78 4.35
N ASN A 34 -3.53 -0.10 5.48
CA ASN A 34 -4.30 1.08 5.86
C ASN A 34 -3.41 2.31 5.93
N LEU A 35 -3.63 3.24 5.02
CA LEU A 35 -2.85 4.47 4.86
C LEU A 35 -3.52 5.70 5.46
N LYS A 36 -4.70 5.53 6.08
CA LYS A 36 -5.53 6.62 6.63
C LYS A 36 -4.79 7.58 7.57
N ASN A 37 -3.81 7.10 8.34
CA ASN A 37 -3.11 7.93 9.34
C ASN A 37 -1.86 8.63 8.79
N PHE A 38 -1.52 8.42 7.52
CA PHE A 38 -0.25 8.86 6.90
C PHE A 38 -0.47 9.88 5.77
N GLN A 39 -1.53 10.66 5.88
CA GLN A 39 -2.07 11.53 4.82
C GLN A 39 -1.09 12.59 4.31
N ARG A 40 -0.12 13.01 5.15
CA ARG A 40 0.92 13.98 4.78
C ARG A 40 2.18 13.32 4.21
N ASP A 41 2.43 12.07 4.57
CA ASP A 41 3.68 11.37 4.23
C ASP A 41 3.54 10.47 3.00
N ILE A 42 2.31 10.14 2.61
CA ILE A 42 2.05 9.29 1.46
C ILE A 42 1.80 10.14 0.21
N ASN A 43 2.81 10.16 -0.64
CA ASN A 43 2.71 10.62 -2.02
C ASN A 43 2.40 9.45 -2.96
N GLY A 44 2.09 9.76 -4.23
CA GLY A 44 1.81 8.76 -5.26
C GLY A 44 2.90 7.69 -5.38
N THR A 45 4.17 8.09 -5.27
CA THR A 45 5.32 7.18 -5.39
C THR A 45 5.36 6.11 -4.30
N VAL A 46 4.97 6.42 -3.06
CA VAL A 46 4.88 5.40 -1.99
C VAL A 46 3.80 4.39 -2.31
N LEU A 47 2.63 4.85 -2.78
CA LEU A 47 1.53 3.98 -3.18
C LEU A 47 1.93 3.07 -4.34
N GLU A 48 2.57 3.62 -5.38
CA GLU A 48 3.05 2.86 -6.53
C GLU A 48 4.07 1.78 -6.13
N ASN A 49 5.04 2.13 -5.29
CA ASN A 49 6.03 1.19 -4.81
C ASN A 49 5.40 0.04 -4.02
N LEU A 50 4.39 0.32 -3.19
CA LEU A 50 3.63 -0.70 -2.48
C LEU A 50 2.85 -1.58 -3.44
N SER A 51 2.19 -1.00 -4.44
CA SER A 51 1.46 -1.75 -5.47
C SER A 51 2.38 -2.68 -6.26
N ILE A 52 3.55 -2.20 -6.69
CA ILE A 52 4.50 -2.99 -7.47
C ILE A 52 5.06 -4.15 -6.65
N ARG A 53 5.44 -3.90 -5.39
CA ARG A 53 6.09 -4.90 -4.54
C ARG A 53 5.13 -5.93 -3.97
N CYS A 54 3.93 -5.47 -3.57
CA CYS A 54 3.02 -6.23 -2.72
C CYS A 54 1.65 -6.46 -3.37
N GLY A 55 1.37 -5.85 -4.53
CA GLY A 55 0.03 -5.83 -5.13
C GLY A 55 -0.56 -7.21 -5.40
N LYS A 56 0.27 -8.20 -5.75
CA LYS A 56 -0.17 -9.60 -5.95
C LYS A 56 -0.80 -10.23 -4.70
N PHE A 57 -0.50 -9.71 -3.52
CA PHE A 57 -1.01 -10.24 -2.25
C PHE A 57 -2.04 -9.33 -1.58
N LEU A 58 -2.18 -8.10 -2.09
CA LEU A 58 -3.01 -7.09 -1.47
C LEU A 58 -4.48 -7.36 -1.75
N LYS A 59 -5.26 -7.54 -0.68
CA LYS A 59 -6.72 -7.73 -0.74
C LYS A 59 -7.49 -6.52 -0.28
N ARG A 60 -6.92 -5.73 0.64
CA ARG A 60 -7.59 -4.56 1.22
C ARG A 60 -6.65 -3.37 1.22
N LEU A 61 -7.07 -2.29 0.58
CA LEU A 61 -6.34 -1.03 0.54
C LEU A 61 -7.23 0.11 1.00
N ASN A 62 -6.80 0.84 2.01
CA ASN A 62 -7.45 2.07 2.45
C ASN A 62 -6.52 3.26 2.23
N ILE A 63 -6.93 4.18 1.35
CA ILE A 63 -6.25 5.44 1.02
C ILE A 63 -7.13 6.66 1.35
N GLU A 64 -8.00 6.53 2.36
CA GLU A 64 -8.83 7.63 2.85
C GLU A 64 -7.99 8.85 3.27
N ASN A 65 -8.47 10.05 2.91
CA ASN A 65 -7.86 11.35 3.13
C ASN A 65 -6.47 11.54 2.45
N CYS A 66 -6.10 10.69 1.49
CA CYS A 66 -4.86 10.86 0.74
C CYS A 66 -5.04 11.90 -0.39
N LYS A 67 -4.67 13.15 -0.12
CA LYS A 67 -4.87 14.30 -1.03
C LYS A 67 -3.92 14.36 -2.24
N CYS A 68 -2.82 13.63 -2.18
CA CYS A 68 -1.78 13.63 -3.22
C CYS A 68 -1.91 12.48 -4.22
N ILE A 69 -2.89 11.61 -4.06
CA ILE A 69 -3.11 10.45 -4.94
C ILE A 69 -3.95 10.88 -6.14
N THR A 70 -3.46 10.53 -7.33
CA THR A 70 -4.03 10.90 -8.63
C THR A 70 -4.57 9.66 -9.36
N ASP A 71 -5.36 9.88 -10.41
CA ASP A 71 -5.90 8.82 -11.26
C ASP A 71 -4.78 7.97 -11.89
N HIS A 72 -3.61 8.56 -12.17
CA HIS A 72 -2.43 7.83 -12.63
C HIS A 72 -1.96 6.79 -11.62
N ASN A 73 -1.85 7.18 -10.34
CA ASN A 73 -1.45 6.25 -9.28
C ASN A 73 -2.49 5.14 -9.13
N MET A 74 -3.78 5.45 -9.31
CA MET A 74 -4.85 4.45 -9.29
C MET A 74 -4.77 3.46 -10.46
N GLY A 75 -4.36 3.90 -11.66
CA GLY A 75 -4.04 2.99 -12.77
C GLY A 75 -2.91 2.01 -12.45
N ILE A 76 -1.93 2.42 -11.65
CA ILE A 76 -0.86 1.54 -11.18
C ILE A 76 -1.38 0.56 -10.12
N VAL A 77 -2.24 1.03 -9.21
CA VAL A 77 -2.92 0.16 -8.23
C VAL A 77 -3.72 -0.92 -8.95
N THR A 78 -4.56 -0.56 -9.92
CA THR A 78 -5.43 -1.52 -10.62
C THR A 78 -4.64 -2.52 -11.47
N SER A 79 -3.51 -2.11 -12.06
CA SER A 79 -2.67 -3.01 -12.86
C SER A 79 -1.88 -4.03 -12.01
N HIS A 80 -1.44 -3.66 -10.81
CA HIS A 80 -0.58 -4.51 -9.98
C HIS A 80 -1.33 -5.23 -8.83
N CYS A 81 -2.45 -4.67 -8.37
CA CYS A 81 -3.25 -5.22 -7.27
C CYS A 81 -4.46 -6.02 -7.78
N GLN A 82 -4.20 -7.08 -8.55
CA GLN A 82 -5.25 -7.87 -9.22
C GLN A 82 -6.15 -8.66 -8.25
N ASN A 83 -5.67 -8.91 -7.02
CA ASN A 83 -6.40 -9.63 -5.98
C ASN A 83 -7.12 -8.70 -4.99
N LEU A 84 -7.28 -7.42 -5.34
CA LEU A 84 -7.89 -6.43 -4.46
C LEU A 84 -9.39 -6.67 -4.32
N GLU A 85 -9.83 -7.02 -3.12
CA GLU A 85 -11.23 -7.31 -2.78
C GLU A 85 -11.94 -6.09 -2.19
N ARG A 86 -11.21 -5.19 -1.50
CA ARG A 86 -11.75 -3.95 -0.96
C ARG A 86 -10.80 -2.79 -1.15
N LEU A 87 -11.33 -1.70 -1.72
CA LEU A 87 -10.66 -0.43 -1.87
C LEU A 87 -11.49 0.66 -1.19
N ILE A 88 -10.88 1.38 -0.25
CA ILE A 88 -11.51 2.54 0.40
C ILE A 88 -10.82 3.80 -0.10
N VAL A 89 -11.59 4.61 -0.82
CA VAL A 89 -11.20 5.91 -1.35
C VAL A 89 -12.24 6.91 -0.89
N LYS A 90 -11.87 7.75 0.08
CA LYS A 90 -12.76 8.78 0.65
C LYS A 90 -11.95 10.04 0.88
N HIS A 91 -12.54 11.20 0.63
CA HIS A 91 -11.88 12.50 0.81
C HIS A 91 -10.52 12.61 0.08
N CYS A 92 -10.46 12.10 -1.14
CA CYS A 92 -9.29 12.21 -2.02
C CYS A 92 -9.57 13.28 -3.09
N ASP A 93 -9.03 14.48 -2.90
CA ASP A 93 -9.37 15.67 -3.71
C ASP A 93 -8.90 15.59 -5.17
N LYS A 94 -7.93 14.72 -5.48
CA LYS A 94 -7.28 14.58 -6.79
C LYS A 94 -7.69 13.33 -7.57
N LEU A 95 -8.69 12.60 -7.07
CA LEU A 95 -9.29 11.48 -7.79
C LEU A 95 -10.56 11.96 -8.46
N THR A 96 -10.60 11.86 -9.79
CA THR A 96 -11.70 12.37 -10.58
C THR A 96 -12.80 11.31 -10.63
N ASN A 97 -14.05 11.68 -10.29
CA ASN A 97 -15.21 10.78 -10.32
C ASN A 97 -15.70 10.51 -11.77
N THR A 98 -14.81 10.10 -12.67
CA THR A 98 -15.19 9.65 -14.02
C THR A 98 -15.43 8.16 -14.08
#